data_AF-A0A7Z9GH78-F1
#
_entry.id   AF-A0A7Z9GH78-F1
#
_cell.length_a   1.000
_cell.length_b   1.000
_cell.length_c   1.000
_cell.angle_alpha   90.00
_cell.angle_beta   90.00
_cell.angle_gamma   90.00
#
_symmetry.space_group_name_H-M   'P 1'
#
loop_
_entity.id
_entity.type
_entity.pdbx_description
1 polymer ?
#
loop_
_entity_poly.entity_id
_entity_poly.type
_entity_poly.pdbx_seq_one_letter_code
_entity_poly.pdbx_strand_id
1 'polypeptide(L)'
;MPNYRTYLTPSLIVTYLLGVAALAFTVTKAATSTFTYDEGFTFFYYLPQDFMRIFSFAAPYSANNHILSSLLIKYSQALFGSSELALRIPSLIAHVCYMWITILTLRKINPSLLIPGFLLFNANPYLLDFYALGRGYAPAITLMMGSIYCWIRYRESEEKRWYLISI
;
A
#
# COMPACT_ATOMS: atom_id res chain seq x y z
N MET A 1 32.75 18.78 2.35
CA MET A 1 31.41 18.16 2.39
C MET A 1 31.61 16.66 2.54
N PRO A 2 31.10 16.01 3.61
CA PRO A 2 31.30 14.57 3.81
C PRO A 2 30.70 13.79 2.63
N ASN A 3 31.38 12.73 2.18
CA ASN A 3 30.94 11.90 1.07
C ASN A 3 29.61 11.20 1.41
N TYR A 4 28.49 11.80 1.01
CA TYR A 4 27.14 11.27 1.26
C TYR A 4 26.94 9.86 0.68
N ARG A 5 27.67 9.52 -0.39
CA ARG A 5 27.58 8.21 -1.07
C ARG A 5 27.99 7.03 -0.19
N THR A 6 28.95 7.21 0.72
CA THR A 6 29.46 6.14 1.60
C THR A 6 28.48 5.74 2.71
N TYR A 7 27.63 6.66 3.17
CA TYR A 7 26.61 6.37 4.20
C TYR A 7 25.29 5.83 3.61
N LEU A 8 25.11 5.99 2.30
CA LEU A 8 23.89 5.57 1.59
C LEU A 8 23.79 4.06 1.46
N THR A 9 24.90 3.34 1.27
CA THR A 9 24.87 1.89 1.08
C THR A 9 24.54 1.11 2.36
N PRO A 10 25.14 1.40 3.55
CA PRO A 10 24.76 0.72 4.77
C PRO A 10 23.33 1.07 5.22
N SER A 11 22.95 2.35 5.12
CA SER A 11 21.60 2.78 5.51
C SER A 11 20.51 2.14 4.65
N LEU A 12 20.77 1.96 3.35
CA LEU A 12 19.83 1.28 2.45
C LEU A 12 19.68 -0.21 2.80
N ILE A 13 20.76 -0.91 3.13
CA ILE A 13 20.70 -2.32 3.58
C ILE A 13 19.85 -2.43 4.84
N VAL A 14 20.10 -1.57 5.84
CA VAL A 14 19.32 -1.53 7.08
C VAL A 14 17.85 -1.27 6.78
N THR A 15 17.53 -0.30 5.93
CA THR A 15 16.15 -0.01 5.53
C THR A 15 15.48 -1.18 4.81
N TYR A 16 16.19 -1.90 3.95
CA TYR A 16 15.63 -3.12 3.33
C TYR A 16 15.37 -4.22 4.35
N LEU A 17 16.27 -4.43 5.33
CA LEU A 17 16.03 -5.39 6.40
C LEU A 17 14.80 -5.02 7.24
N LEU A 18 14.64 -3.74 7.56
CA LEU A 18 13.45 -3.22 8.24
C LEU A 18 12.18 -3.44 7.40
N GLY A 19 12.25 -3.20 6.08
CA GLY A 19 11.14 -3.46 5.16
C GLY A 19 10.77 -4.93 5.07
N VAL A 20 11.76 -5.83 5.01
CA VAL A 20 11.53 -7.28 5.06
C VAL A 20 10.87 -7.68 6.38
N ALA A 21 11.33 -7.13 7.51
CA ALA A 21 10.72 -7.39 8.82
C ALA A 21 9.27 -6.89 8.88
N ALA A 22 8.99 -5.69 8.39
CA ALA A 22 7.64 -5.13 8.32
C ALA A 22 6.73 -5.96 7.41
N LEU A 23 7.24 -6.39 6.25
CA LEU A 23 6.51 -7.26 5.33
C LEU A 23 6.20 -8.61 5.99
N ALA A 24 7.20 -9.26 6.57
CA ALA A 24 7.04 -10.52 7.28
C ALA A 24 6.00 -10.42 8.40
N PHE A 25 6.01 -9.32 9.16
CA PHE A 25 4.98 -9.02 10.15
C PHE A 25 3.58 -8.93 9.52
N THR A 26 3.39 -8.11 8.47
CA THR A 26 2.08 -7.96 7.82
C THR A 26 1.58 -9.25 7.16
N VAL A 27 2.47 -10.04 6.55
CA VAL A 27 2.12 -11.34 5.95
C VAL A 27 1.72 -12.34 7.03
N THR A 28 2.49 -12.43 8.12
CA THR A 28 2.17 -13.31 9.26
C THR A 28 0.83 -12.93 9.86
N LYS A 29 0.58 -11.63 10.04
CA LYS A 29 -0.70 -11.12 10.54
C LYS A 29 -1.84 -11.41 9.56
N ALA A 30 -1.63 -11.22 8.26
CA ALA A 30 -2.61 -11.53 7.21
C ALA A 30 -2.93 -13.03 7.12
N ALA A 31 -2.00 -13.91 7.49
CA ALA A 31 -2.21 -15.35 7.47
C ALA A 31 -2.85 -15.90 8.76
N THR A 32 -2.69 -15.20 9.89
CA THR A 32 -3.13 -15.69 11.22
C THR A 32 -4.36 -14.95 11.76
N SER A 33 -4.62 -13.73 11.31
CA SER A 33 -5.80 -12.96 11.73
C SER A 33 -7.05 -13.57 11.12
N THR A 34 -8.10 -13.71 11.91
CA THR A 34 -9.41 -14.15 11.42
C THR A 34 -10.02 -13.15 10.45
N PHE A 35 -10.93 -13.63 9.61
CA PHE A 35 -11.68 -12.78 8.70
C PHE A 35 -12.51 -11.73 9.45
N THR A 36 -12.28 -10.45 9.15
CA THR A 36 -12.97 -9.34 9.80
C THR A 36 -14.35 -9.09 9.19
N TYR A 37 -15.20 -8.36 9.91
CA TYR A 37 -16.55 -8.03 9.44
C TYR A 37 -16.54 -7.34 8.07
N ASP A 38 -15.68 -6.35 7.86
CA ASP A 38 -15.62 -5.60 6.59
C ASP A 38 -15.13 -6.46 5.41
N GLU A 39 -14.20 -7.39 5.67
CA GLU A 39 -13.73 -8.37 4.69
C GLU A 39 -14.86 -9.35 4.34
N GLY A 40 -15.57 -9.84 5.35
CA GLY A 40 -16.81 -10.63 5.23
C GLY A 40 -17.84 -9.94 4.36
N PHE A 41 -18.11 -8.68 4.66
CA PHE A 41 -19.05 -7.87 3.91
C PHE A 41 -18.64 -7.77 2.44
N THR A 42 -17.35 -7.54 2.18
CA THR A 42 -16.83 -7.45 0.81
C THR A 42 -16.98 -8.77 0.06
N PHE A 43 -16.64 -9.87 0.72
CA PHE A 43 -16.75 -11.20 0.17
C PHE A 43 -18.17 -11.61 -0.20
N PHE A 44 -19.16 -11.36 0.67
CA PHE A 44 -20.55 -11.77 0.40
C PHE A 44 -21.30 -10.81 -0.53
N TYR A 45 -21.04 -9.50 -0.46
CA TYR A 45 -21.88 -8.51 -1.15
C TYR A 45 -21.24 -7.91 -2.40
N TYR A 46 -19.91 -7.80 -2.49
CA TYR A 46 -19.23 -7.17 -3.63
C TYR A 46 -18.60 -8.17 -4.60
N LEU A 47 -17.94 -9.22 -4.11
CA LEU A 47 -17.26 -10.19 -4.98
C LEU A 47 -18.20 -10.89 -6.00
N PRO A 48 -19.45 -11.25 -5.66
CA PRO A 48 -20.40 -11.81 -6.62
C PRO A 48 -20.90 -10.83 -7.68
N GLN A 49 -20.76 -9.51 -7.47
CA GLN A 49 -21.31 -8.50 -8.37
C GLN A 49 -20.43 -8.29 -9.59
N ASP A 50 -21.03 -7.96 -10.74
CA ASP A 50 -20.26 -7.62 -11.94
C ASP A 50 -19.48 -6.31 -11.77
N PHE A 51 -18.42 -6.17 -12.58
CA PHE A 51 -17.54 -4.99 -12.58
C PHE A 51 -18.33 -3.67 -12.61
N MET A 52 -19.28 -3.55 -13.56
CA MET A 52 -20.05 -2.31 -13.73
C MET A 52 -20.90 -1.99 -12.52
N ARG A 53 -21.41 -3.02 -11.81
CA ARG A 53 -22.25 -2.83 -10.64
C ARG A 53 -21.46 -2.40 -9.42
N ILE A 54 -20.24 -2.90 -9.27
CA ILE A 54 -19.29 -2.41 -8.26
C ILE A 54 -18.88 -0.97 -8.58
N PHE A 55 -18.55 -0.69 -9.84
CA PHE A 55 -18.08 0.63 -10.28
C PHE A 55 -19.16 1.72 -10.17
N SER A 56 -20.40 1.41 -10.54
CA SER A 56 -21.50 2.39 -10.56
C SER A 56 -22.18 2.58 -9.19
N PHE A 57 -21.63 2.01 -8.11
CA PHE A 57 -22.26 1.96 -6.79
C PHE A 57 -23.69 1.41 -6.78
N ALA A 58 -24.05 0.58 -7.77
CA ALA A 58 -25.37 -0.05 -7.87
C ALA A 58 -25.44 -1.39 -7.11
N ALA A 59 -24.33 -1.78 -6.47
CA ALA A 59 -24.30 -2.86 -5.49
C ALA A 59 -24.98 -2.41 -4.18
N PRO A 60 -25.61 -3.33 -3.43
CA PRO A 60 -26.22 -3.00 -2.14
C PRO A 60 -25.18 -2.43 -1.16
N TYR A 61 -25.57 -1.43 -0.36
CA TYR A 61 -24.80 -0.91 0.79
C TYR A 61 -23.43 -0.29 0.47
N SER A 62 -23.43 0.80 -0.29
CA SER A 62 -22.25 1.50 -0.85
C SER A 62 -21.17 1.97 0.14
N ALA A 63 -21.45 2.02 1.45
CA ALA A 63 -20.52 2.57 2.44
C ALA A 63 -19.18 1.83 2.53
N ASN A 64 -19.16 0.52 2.28
CA ASN A 64 -17.95 -0.30 2.30
C ASN A 64 -17.37 -0.56 0.90
N ASN A 65 -17.92 0.08 -0.15
CA ASN A 65 -17.43 -0.07 -1.52
C ASN A 65 -16.23 0.85 -1.78
N HIS A 66 -15.04 0.38 -1.44
CA HIS A 66 -13.82 0.96 -1.97
C HIS A 66 -13.56 0.37 -3.35
N ILE A 67 -14.15 0.94 -4.41
CA ILE A 67 -14.20 0.39 -5.77
C ILE A 67 -12.89 -0.30 -6.18
N LEU A 68 -11.76 0.41 -6.12
CA LEU A 68 -10.46 -0.14 -6.50
C LEU A 68 -10.09 -1.37 -5.67
N SER A 69 -10.26 -1.30 -4.36
CA SER A 69 -9.97 -2.42 -3.45
C SER A 69 -10.91 -3.60 -3.71
N SER A 70 -12.22 -3.38 -3.81
CA SER A 70 -13.21 -4.43 -4.07
C SER A 70 -12.95 -5.15 -5.40
N LEU A 71 -12.58 -4.40 -6.44
CA LEU A 71 -12.20 -4.97 -7.73
C LEU A 71 -10.89 -5.76 -7.66
N LEU A 72 -9.85 -5.22 -7.01
CA LEU A 72 -8.59 -5.94 -6.84
C LEU A 72 -8.77 -7.24 -6.05
N ILE A 73 -9.59 -7.22 -4.99
CA ILE A 73 -9.93 -8.43 -4.21
C ILE A 73 -10.69 -9.42 -5.08
N LYS A 74 -11.67 -8.98 -5.88
CA LYS A 74 -12.40 -9.85 -6.82
C LYS A 74 -11.47 -10.54 -7.82
N TYR A 75 -10.52 -9.81 -8.41
CA TYR A 75 -9.55 -10.40 -9.33
C TYR A 75 -8.55 -11.31 -8.61
N SER A 76 -8.14 -10.94 -7.39
CA SER A 76 -7.30 -11.80 -6.56
C SER A 76 -7.99 -13.12 -6.24
N GLN A 77 -9.28 -13.08 -5.91
CA GLN A 77 -10.10 -14.27 -5.70
C GLN A 77 -10.15 -15.16 -6.94
N ALA A 78 -10.35 -14.56 -8.13
CA ALA A 78 -10.41 -15.29 -9.38
C ALA A 78 -9.09 -16.00 -9.73
N LEU A 79 -7.94 -15.44 -9.33
CA LEU A 79 -6.61 -15.96 -9.63
C LEU A 79 -6.09 -16.95 -8.57
N PHE A 80 -6.33 -16.67 -7.29
CA PHE A 80 -5.71 -17.38 -6.16
C PHE A 80 -6.72 -18.12 -5.27
N GLY A 81 -8.02 -18.02 -5.58
CA GLY A 81 -9.10 -18.66 -4.84
C GLY A 81 -9.64 -17.82 -3.67
N SER A 82 -10.52 -18.43 -2.87
CA SER A 82 -11.28 -17.74 -1.82
C SER A 82 -10.65 -17.84 -0.42
N SER A 83 -9.35 -18.14 -0.31
CA SER A 83 -8.68 -18.18 0.99
C SER A 83 -8.51 -16.76 1.56
N GLU A 84 -8.46 -16.62 2.88
CA GLU A 84 -8.29 -15.30 3.52
C GLU A 84 -7.03 -14.59 3.01
N LEU A 85 -5.93 -15.33 2.87
CA LEU A 85 -4.68 -14.78 2.35
C LEU A 85 -4.83 -14.35 0.89
N ALA A 86 -5.51 -15.14 0.04
CA ALA A 86 -5.74 -14.77 -1.36
C ALA A 86 -6.51 -13.45 -1.49
N LEU A 87 -7.50 -13.22 -0.63
CA LEU A 87 -8.26 -11.97 -0.60
C LEU A 87 -7.43 -10.78 -0.10
N ARG A 88 -6.40 -11.03 0.73
CA ARG A 88 -5.50 -10.01 1.31
C ARG A 88 -4.28 -9.68 0.44
N ILE A 89 -3.97 -10.48 -0.59
CA ILE A 89 -2.85 -10.26 -1.52
C ILE A 89 -2.79 -8.81 -2.05
N PRO A 90 -3.91 -8.18 -2.51
CA PRO A 90 -3.85 -6.81 -3.00
C PRO A 90 -3.35 -5.80 -1.96
N SER A 91 -3.76 -5.95 -0.69
CA SER A 91 -3.29 -5.10 0.40
C SER A 91 -1.80 -5.30 0.68
N LEU A 92 -1.31 -6.55 0.63
CA LEU A 92 0.11 -6.86 0.80
C LEU A 92 0.97 -6.32 -0.34
N ILE A 93 0.49 -6.39 -1.59
CA ILE A 93 1.15 -5.76 -2.74
C ILE A 93 1.21 -4.25 -2.55
N ALA A 94 0.10 -3.63 -2.12
CA ALA A 94 0.07 -2.20 -1.82
C ALA A 94 1.09 -1.83 -0.73
N HIS A 95 1.27 -2.66 0.29
CA HIS A 95 2.30 -2.45 1.33
C HIS A 95 3.72 -2.40 0.76
N VAL A 96 4.06 -3.35 -0.12
CA VAL A 96 5.37 -3.38 -0.79
C VAL A 96 5.59 -2.12 -1.63
N CYS A 97 4.57 -1.74 -2.41
CA CYS A 97 4.60 -0.50 -3.19
C CYS A 97 4.78 0.73 -2.30
N TYR A 98 4.05 0.81 -1.18
CA TYR A 98 4.16 1.90 -0.21
C TYR A 98 5.58 2.00 0.32
N MET A 99 6.14 0.93 0.90
CA MET A 99 7.52 0.92 1.40
C MET A 99 8.54 1.36 0.35
N TRP A 100 8.38 0.89 -0.89
CA TRP A 100 9.24 1.28 -2.01
C TRP A 100 9.16 2.78 -2.31
N ILE A 101 7.95 3.33 -2.41
CA ILE A 101 7.74 4.77 -2.65
C ILE A 101 8.31 5.60 -1.50
N THR A 102 8.15 5.15 -0.25
CA THR A 102 8.71 5.82 0.92
C THR A 102 10.25 5.89 0.86
N ILE A 103 10.91 4.79 0.48
CA ILE A 103 12.37 4.75 0.29
C ILE A 103 12.79 5.75 -0.80
N LEU A 104 12.12 5.74 -1.96
CA LEU A 104 12.42 6.65 -3.06
C LEU A 104 12.25 8.12 -2.64
N THR A 105 11.21 8.41 -1.86
CA THR A 105 10.88 9.76 -1.39
C THR A 105 11.93 10.27 -0.41
N LEU A 106 12.27 9.47 0.61
CA LEU A 106 13.25 9.83 1.63
C LEU A 106 14.64 10.05 1.04
N ARG A 107 15.05 9.19 0.09
CA ARG A 107 16.34 9.35 -0.61
C ARG A 107 16.43 10.65 -1.40
N LYS A 108 15.31 11.15 -1.92
CA LYS A 108 15.26 12.43 -2.63
C LYS A 108 15.30 13.63 -1.71
N ILE A 109 14.52 13.59 -0.63
CA ILE A 109 14.45 14.70 0.34
C ILE A 109 15.80 14.85 1.05
N ASN A 110 16.25 13.80 1.73
CA ASN A 110 17.52 13.79 2.45
C ASN A 110 17.92 12.34 2.79
N PRO A 111 19.00 11.81 2.20
CA PRO A 111 19.46 10.44 2.47
C PRO A 111 19.74 10.14 3.95
N SER A 112 20.12 11.13 4.76
CA SER A 112 20.34 10.94 6.20
C SER A 112 19.06 10.65 6.97
N LEU A 113 17.89 11.01 6.42
CA LEU A 113 16.59 10.73 7.01
C LEU A 113 16.04 9.35 6.64
N LEU A 114 16.78 8.55 5.87
CA LEU A 114 16.26 7.30 5.30
C LEU A 114 15.77 6.34 6.40
N ILE A 115 16.58 6.05 7.41
CA ILE A 115 16.19 5.14 8.51
C ILE A 115 15.10 5.75 9.40
N PRO A 116 15.29 6.95 10.01
CA PRO A 116 14.28 7.49 10.93
C PRO A 116 12.96 7.82 10.22
N GLY A 117 13.01 8.31 8.98
CA GLY A 117 11.82 8.54 8.17
C GLY A 117 11.13 7.23 7.79
N PHE A 118 11.87 6.19 7.43
CA PHE A 118 11.27 4.89 7.11
C PHE A 118 10.55 4.30 8.31
N LEU A 119 11.15 4.36 9.51
CA LEU A 119 10.50 3.94 10.74
C LEU A 119 9.24 4.78 11.03
N LEU A 120 9.33 6.10 10.91
CA LEU A 120 8.17 6.97 11.13
C LEU A 120 6.98 6.61 10.23
N PHE A 121 7.24 6.34 8.95
CA PHE A 121 6.20 6.07 7.96
C PHE A 121 5.71 4.62 7.93
N ASN A 122 6.53 3.64 8.33
CA ASN A 122 6.22 2.21 8.16
C ASN A 122 6.10 1.44 9.48
N ALA A 123 6.57 1.97 10.60
CA ALA A 123 6.46 1.32 11.91
C ALA A 123 5.20 1.74 12.70
N ASN A 124 4.23 2.38 12.05
CA ASN A 124 2.95 2.70 12.67
C ASN A 124 2.07 1.42 12.73
N PRO A 125 1.71 0.93 13.92
CA PRO A 125 0.96 -0.32 14.05
C PRO A 125 -0.41 -0.28 13.37
N TYR A 126 -1.11 0.85 13.40
CA TYR A 126 -2.40 1.00 12.72
C TYR A 126 -2.26 0.91 11.20
N LEU A 127 -1.17 1.47 10.67
CA LEU A 127 -0.90 1.40 9.24
C LEU A 127 -0.59 -0.04 8.80
N LEU A 128 0.22 -0.76 9.56
CA LEU A 128 0.54 -2.17 9.30
C LEU A 128 -0.73 -3.03 9.34
N ASP A 129 -1.68 -2.72 10.21
CA ASP A 129 -2.97 -3.42 10.28
C ASP A 129 -3.83 -3.18 9.04
N PHE A 130 -3.85 -1.96 8.51
CA PHE A 130 -4.53 -1.67 7.24
C PHE A 130 -3.92 -2.43 6.06
N TYR A 131 -2.60 -2.66 6.07
CA TYR A 131 -1.92 -3.41 5.02
C TYR A 131 -2.03 -4.94 5.19
N ALA A 132 -2.16 -5.43 6.42
CA ALA A 132 -2.36 -6.85 6.70
C ALA A 132 -3.80 -7.31 6.38
N LEU A 133 -4.79 -6.44 6.53
CA LEU A 133 -6.21 -6.75 6.32
C LEU A 133 -6.69 -6.31 4.93
N GLY A 134 -7.66 -7.04 4.38
CA GLY A 134 -8.25 -6.82 3.06
C GLY A 134 -9.25 -5.65 3.03
N ARG A 135 -8.86 -4.47 3.53
CA ARG A 135 -9.71 -3.26 3.58
C ARG A 135 -9.23 -2.22 2.56
N GLY A 136 -10.11 -1.29 2.19
CA GLY A 136 -9.84 -0.32 1.12
C GLY A 136 -8.80 0.76 1.43
N TYR A 137 -8.30 0.85 2.65
CA TYR A 137 -7.33 1.85 3.08
C TYR A 137 -5.92 1.60 2.52
N ALA A 138 -5.49 0.35 2.39
CA ALA A 138 -4.15 0.00 1.89
C ALA A 138 -3.82 0.64 0.52
N PRO A 139 -4.63 0.41 -0.55
CA PRO A 139 -4.37 1.03 -1.83
C PRO A 139 -4.51 2.56 -1.79
N ALA A 140 -5.45 3.10 -1.01
CA ALA A 140 -5.66 4.54 -0.89
C ALA A 140 -4.41 5.25 -0.30
N ILE A 141 -3.86 4.73 0.80
CA ILE A 141 -2.69 5.31 1.45
C ILE A 141 -1.45 5.16 0.56
N THR A 142 -1.31 4.03 -0.14
CA THR A 142 -0.23 3.79 -1.09
C THR A 142 -0.25 4.81 -2.23
N LEU A 143 -1.41 5.03 -2.85
CA LEU A 143 -1.58 5.98 -3.93
C LEU A 143 -1.37 7.42 -3.45
N MET A 144 -1.84 7.77 -2.25
CA MET A 144 -1.58 9.07 -1.64
C MET A 144 -0.07 9.32 -1.46
N MET A 145 0.68 8.34 -0.97
CA MET A 145 2.14 8.46 -0.87
C MET A 145 2.81 8.57 -2.26
N GLY A 146 2.28 7.87 -3.26
CA GLY A 146 2.68 7.98 -4.66
C GLY A 146 2.44 9.38 -5.24
N SER A 147 1.30 10.00 -4.93
CA SER A 147 0.97 11.38 -5.30
C SER A 147 1.97 12.37 -4.69
N ILE A 148 2.29 12.23 -3.39
CA ILE A 148 3.30 13.05 -2.71
C ILE A 148 4.67 12.91 -3.40
N TYR A 149 5.08 11.68 -3.72
CA TYR A 149 6.33 11.43 -4.45
C TYR A 149 6.33 12.12 -5.82
N CYS A 150 5.24 12.01 -6.60
CA CYS A 150 5.13 12.65 -7.91
C CYS A 150 5.12 14.17 -7.80
N TRP A 151 4.49 14.74 -6.78
CA TRP A 151 4.55 16.17 -6.51
C TRP A 151 5.99 16.65 -6.25
N ILE A 152 6.75 15.92 -5.42
CA ILE A 152 8.18 16.22 -5.20
C ILE A 152 8.96 16.16 -6.51
N ARG A 153 8.71 15.17 -7.37
CA ARG A 153 9.32 15.06 -8.70
C ARG A 153 8.99 16.23 -9.61
N TYR A 154 7.74 16.69 -9.58
CA TYR A 154 7.31 17.86 -10.33
C TYR A 154 8.07 19.11 -9.87
N ARG A 155 8.21 19.32 -8.56
CA ARG A 155 8.96 20.45 -7.99
C ARG A 155 10.44 20.46 -8.37
N GLU A 156 11.04 19.30 -8.61
CA GLU A 156 12.44 19.19 -9.05
C GLU A 156 12.64 19.39 -10.57
N SER A 157 11.67 18.94 -11.38
CA SER A 157 11.85 18.81 -12.84
C SER A 157 10.98 19.75 -13.67
N GLU A 158 9.93 20.30 -13.08
CA GLU A 158 8.86 21.09 -13.73
C GLU A 158 8.15 20.38 -14.90
N GLU A 159 8.36 19.07 -15.08
CA GLU A 159 7.70 18.30 -16.13
C GLU A 159 6.21 18.08 -15.79
N LYS A 160 5.31 18.56 -16.66
CA LYS A 160 3.85 18.50 -16.46
C LYS A 160 3.30 17.09 -16.20
N ARG A 161 3.96 16.04 -16.68
CA ARG A 161 3.53 14.64 -16.45
C ARG A 161 3.48 14.29 -14.95
N TRP A 162 4.44 14.78 -14.15
CA TRP A 162 4.49 14.46 -12.72
C TRP A 162 3.40 15.18 -11.94
N TYR A 163 3.03 16.38 -12.39
CA TYR A 163 1.90 17.11 -11.84
C TYR A 163 0.57 16.39 -12.11
N LEU A 164 0.35 15.95 -13.35
CA LEU A 164 -0.88 15.25 -13.73
C LEU A 164 -1.07 13.92 -12.96
N ILE A 165 0.01 13.19 -12.67
CA ILE A 165 -0.04 11.95 -11.89
C ILE A 165 -0.23 12.22 -10.39
N SER A 166 0.14 13.41 -9.91
CA SER A 166 0.01 13.77 -8.50
C SER A 166 -1.40 14.20 -8.09
N ILE A 167 -2.26 14.56 -9.04
CA ILE A 167 -3.67 14.94 -8.81
C ILE A 167 -4.54 13.69 -8.90
#